data_AF-A0A7W0TZ35-F1
#
_entry.id   AF-A0A7W0TZ35-F1
#
_cell.length_a   1.000
_cell.length_b   1.000
_cell.length_c   1.000
_cell.angle_alpha   90.00
_cell.angle_beta   90.00
_cell.angle_gamma   90.00
#
_symmetry.space_group_name_H-M   'P 1'
#
loop_
_entity.id
_entity.type
_entity.pdbx_description
1 polymer ?
#
loop_
_entity_poly.entity_id
_entity_poly.type
_entity_poly.pdbx_seq_one_letter_code
_entity_poly.pdbx_strand_id
1 'polypeptide(L)'
;MPYIDYEGDKNRVLSGNSRGETFQDILSRRLSRRGLVKVAAGSAATAATISVTGPRFAVAQTATPVAGNPVGRVGSLGFTPITLDAGDTPVVAQGHTVVPFLRWGEPIMAGAPAFEPTAQSAAAQEMQFGYNCDWTAFMPLPQGSDSSDHGLLVVNHEYTNPELMFPGYLTANPEYLEAPVADGAPPVPEYLTNPTEEIVDTELAAHGLSIVEIRRDEGGAWQIVTDSSYNRRLTGTTPMTV
;
A
#
# COMPACT_ATOMS: atom_id res chain seq x y z
N MET A 1 -18.27 -30.55 -5.43
CA MET A 1 -16.88 -30.09 -5.23
C MET A 1 -16.67 -29.81 -3.76
N PRO A 2 -15.56 -30.23 -3.13
CA PRO A 2 -15.32 -29.96 -1.72
C PRO A 2 -15.11 -28.44 -1.51
N TYR A 3 -15.87 -27.87 -0.59
CA TYR A 3 -15.77 -26.47 -0.15
C TYR A 3 -14.39 -26.25 0.49
N ILE A 4 -13.60 -25.35 -0.10
CA ILE A 4 -12.36 -24.88 0.52
C ILE A 4 -12.75 -23.80 1.52
N ASP A 5 -12.61 -24.12 2.80
CA ASP A 5 -12.83 -23.19 3.90
C ASP A 5 -11.58 -22.30 4.04
N TYR A 6 -11.57 -21.16 3.34
CA TYR A 6 -10.48 -20.18 3.37
C TYR A 6 -10.27 -19.54 4.76
N GLU A 7 -11.30 -19.53 5.60
CA GLU A 7 -11.28 -19.04 6.99
C GLU A 7 -10.93 -20.14 7.99
N GLY A 8 -10.89 -21.39 7.54
CA GLY A 8 -10.46 -22.53 8.31
C GLY A 8 -8.97 -22.44 8.59
N ASP A 9 -8.62 -21.87 9.74
CA ASP A 9 -7.27 -21.62 10.31
C ASP A 9 -6.36 -22.88 10.44
N LYS A 10 -6.66 -23.96 9.72
CA LYS A 10 -6.04 -25.29 9.76
C LYS A 10 -4.65 -25.35 9.12
N ASN A 11 -4.27 -24.34 8.34
CA ASN A 11 -2.97 -24.27 7.64
C ASN A 11 -2.14 -23.04 8.05
N ARG A 12 -2.29 -22.56 9.29
CA ARG A 12 -1.52 -21.43 9.81
C ARG A 12 -0.06 -21.85 10.09
N VAL A 13 0.77 -21.85 9.06
CA VAL A 13 2.23 -21.91 9.22
C VAL A 13 2.70 -20.50 9.54
N LEU A 14 2.88 -20.21 10.83
CA LEU A 14 3.45 -18.94 11.28
C LEU A 14 4.92 -18.89 10.82
N SER A 15 5.35 -17.77 10.22
CA SER A 15 6.68 -17.62 9.61
C SER A 15 7.85 -17.54 10.62
N GLY A 16 7.68 -18.04 11.83
CA GLY A 16 8.72 -18.10 12.85
C GLY A 16 8.34 -18.97 14.06
N ASN A 17 9.35 -19.57 14.71
CA ASN A 17 9.21 -20.19 16.03
C ASN A 17 9.11 -19.16 17.18
N SER A 18 9.11 -17.87 16.86
CA SER A 18 8.94 -16.81 17.86
C SER A 18 7.47 -16.73 18.27
N ARG A 19 7.22 -17.02 19.55
CA ARG A 19 5.97 -16.70 20.25
C ARG A 19 5.86 -15.19 20.48
N GLY A 20 5.87 -14.41 19.40
CA GLY A 20 5.56 -12.99 19.47
C GLY A 20 4.13 -12.80 19.99
N GLU A 21 3.92 -11.78 20.82
CA GLU A 21 2.57 -11.37 21.21
C GLU A 21 1.77 -11.05 19.94
N THR A 22 0.56 -11.60 19.78
CA THR A 22 -0.29 -11.18 18.67
C THR A 22 -0.69 -9.71 18.86
N PHE A 23 -1.07 -9.03 17.78
CA PHE A 23 -1.63 -7.67 17.91
C PHE A 23 -2.83 -7.64 18.87
N GLN A 24 -3.66 -8.70 18.86
CA GLN A 24 -4.75 -8.88 19.81
C GLN A 24 -4.25 -8.95 21.26
N ASP A 25 -3.15 -9.63 21.55
CA ASP A 25 -2.56 -9.69 22.90
C ASP A 25 -2.05 -8.32 23.35
N ILE A 26 -1.38 -7.59 22.45
CA ILE A 26 -0.90 -6.22 22.71
C ILE A 26 -2.09 -5.30 23.01
N LEU A 27 -3.14 -5.36 22.21
CA LEU A 27 -4.35 -4.57 22.36
C LEU A 27 -5.09 -4.91 23.66
N SER A 28 -5.29 -6.20 23.93
CA SER A 28 -5.97 -6.71 25.13
C SER A 28 -5.24 -6.28 26.40
N ARG A 29 -3.91 -6.33 26.41
CA ARG A 29 -3.09 -5.85 27.55
C ARG A 29 -3.21 -4.33 27.75
N ARG A 30 -3.27 -3.53 26.68
CA ARG A 30 -3.46 -2.08 26.81
C ARG A 30 -4.87 -1.72 27.29
N LEU A 31 -5.88 -2.47 26.87
CA LEU A 31 -7.25 -2.28 27.33
C LEU A 31 -7.46 -2.77 28.78
N SER A 32 -6.88 -3.90 29.18
CA SER A 32 -6.99 -4.46 30.54
C SER A 32 -6.28 -3.62 31.61
N ARG A 33 -5.08 -3.09 31.30
CA ARG A 33 -4.39 -2.10 32.15
C ARG A 33 -5.25 -0.85 32.35
N ARG A 34 -6.00 -0.42 31.32
CA ARG A 34 -6.93 0.72 31.39
C ARG A 34 -8.18 0.42 32.24
N GLY A 35 -8.68 -0.80 32.22
CA GLY A 35 -9.79 -1.25 33.09
C GLY A 35 -9.40 -1.20 34.57
N LEU A 36 -8.22 -1.73 34.92
CA LEU A 36 -7.69 -1.71 36.29
C LEU A 36 -7.43 -0.28 36.82
N VAL A 37 -6.84 0.60 36.01
CA VAL A 37 -6.57 2.00 36.43
C VAL A 37 -7.86 2.83 36.57
N LYS A 38 -8.88 2.60 35.72
CA LYS A 38 -10.19 3.26 35.87
C LYS A 38 -10.94 2.79 37.11
N VAL A 39 -10.81 1.53 37.50
CA VAL A 39 -11.38 1.00 38.75
C VAL A 39 -10.68 1.62 39.97
N ALA A 40 -9.35 1.76 39.94
CA ALA A 40 -8.59 2.34 41.04
C ALA A 40 -8.80 3.86 41.22
N ALA A 41 -9.10 4.60 40.14
CA ALA A 41 -9.40 6.04 40.21
C ALA A 41 -10.88 6.35 40.52
N GLY A 42 -11.77 5.35 40.48
CA GLY A 42 -13.21 5.49 40.76
C GLY A 42 -13.63 5.07 42.17
N SER A 43 -12.74 4.47 42.97
CA SER A 43 -13.06 3.93 44.30
C SER A 43 -13.09 4.98 45.42
N ALA A 44 -13.79 6.10 45.18
CA ALA A 44 -14.29 6.96 46.25
C ALA A 44 -15.82 7.18 46.22
N ALA A 45 -16.56 6.65 45.23
CA ALA A 45 -18.03 6.69 45.32
C ALA A 45 -18.70 5.55 44.54
N THR A 46 -19.40 4.71 45.32
CA THR A 46 -20.50 3.80 44.93
C THR A 46 -20.10 2.37 44.53
N ALA A 47 -20.39 1.46 45.44
CA ALA A 47 -20.43 0.02 45.23
C ALA A 47 -21.55 -0.36 44.25
N ALA A 48 -21.24 -1.09 43.17
CA ALA A 48 -22.21 -1.86 42.41
C ALA A 48 -21.52 -3.03 41.68
N THR A 49 -21.73 -4.23 42.20
CA THR A 49 -21.71 -5.57 41.57
C THR A 49 -20.83 -5.82 40.33
N ILE A 50 -19.76 -6.57 40.56
CA ILE A 50 -18.96 -7.27 39.56
C ILE A 50 -19.78 -8.42 38.96
N SER A 51 -20.11 -8.36 37.67
CA SER A 51 -20.37 -9.55 36.85
C SER A 51 -19.23 -9.66 35.85
N VAL A 52 -18.27 -10.55 36.12
CA VAL A 52 -17.29 -10.97 35.12
C VAL A 52 -18.01 -11.90 34.16
N THR A 53 -18.42 -11.37 33.01
CA THR A 53 -18.78 -12.19 31.85
C THR A 53 -17.84 -11.78 30.73
N GLY A 54 -17.01 -12.72 30.27
CA GLY A 54 -16.07 -12.50 29.16
C GLY A 54 -16.78 -12.02 27.88
N PRO A 55 -16.03 -11.47 26.92
CA PRO A 55 -16.64 -10.89 25.73
C PRO A 55 -17.28 -12.00 24.89
N ARG A 56 -18.61 -12.03 24.87
CA ARG A 56 -19.38 -12.62 23.76
C ARG A 56 -19.38 -11.58 22.64
N PHE A 57 -18.93 -11.96 21.46
CA PHE A 57 -19.13 -11.14 20.26
C PHE A 57 -20.63 -11.08 19.98
N ALA A 58 -21.23 -9.92 20.26
CA ALA A 58 -22.61 -9.64 19.92
C ALA A 58 -22.67 -9.01 18.52
N VAL A 59 -23.55 -9.60 17.71
CA VAL A 59 -23.95 -9.22 16.36
C VAL A 59 -24.25 -7.72 16.25
N ALA A 60 -23.92 -7.14 15.08
CA ALA A 60 -24.16 -5.75 14.71
C ALA A 60 -25.57 -5.27 15.10
N GLN A 61 -25.65 -4.44 16.13
CA GLN A 61 -26.80 -3.57 16.36
C GLN A 61 -26.49 -2.20 15.77
N THR A 62 -27.45 -1.67 15.03
CA THR A 62 -27.47 -0.32 14.48
C THR A 62 -27.11 0.70 15.56
N ALA A 63 -25.98 1.39 15.38
CA ALA A 63 -25.48 2.34 16.36
C ALA A 63 -26.33 3.62 16.35
N THR A 64 -27.08 3.85 17.42
CA THR A 64 -27.52 5.21 17.80
C THR A 64 -26.31 6.05 18.20
N PRO A 65 -26.20 7.32 17.79
CA PRO A 65 -25.06 8.15 18.14
C PRO A 65 -25.10 8.46 19.64
N VAL A 66 -24.25 7.77 20.40
CA VAL A 66 -23.96 8.18 21.78
C VAL A 66 -22.99 9.34 21.68
N ALA A 67 -23.39 10.50 22.22
CA ALA A 67 -22.49 11.64 22.42
C ALA A 67 -21.29 11.16 23.25
N GLY A 68 -20.17 10.90 22.57
CA GLY A 68 -18.98 10.35 23.19
C GLY A 68 -18.36 11.38 24.12
N ASN A 69 -18.28 11.05 25.41
CA ASN A 69 -17.37 11.73 26.32
C ASN A 69 -15.95 11.68 25.74
N PRO A 70 -15.20 12.80 25.75
CA PRO A 70 -13.88 12.86 25.14
C PRO A 70 -12.99 11.80 25.79
N VAL A 71 -12.59 10.80 24.99
CA VAL A 71 -11.60 9.82 25.40
C VAL A 71 -10.31 10.59 25.68
N GLY A 72 -9.91 10.62 26.96
CA GLY A 72 -8.76 11.39 27.42
C GLY A 72 -7.54 11.27 26.51
N ARG A 73 -7.00 12.42 26.11
CA ARG A 73 -5.83 12.60 25.24
C ARG A 73 -4.65 11.75 25.74
N VAL A 74 -4.31 10.69 25.00
CA VAL A 74 -3.08 9.93 25.19
C VAL A 74 -2.05 10.52 24.24
N GLY A 75 -1.26 11.49 24.72
CA GLY A 75 -0.29 12.25 23.92
C GLY A 75 -0.98 13.06 22.82
N SER A 76 -1.01 14.39 22.93
CA SER A 76 -1.69 15.19 21.91
C SER A 76 -0.93 15.07 20.59
N LEU A 77 -1.39 14.19 19.70
CA LEU A 77 -1.17 14.35 18.27
C LEU A 77 -1.43 15.83 17.96
N GLY A 78 -0.42 16.52 17.43
CA GLY A 78 -0.38 17.99 17.35
C GLY A 78 -1.34 18.60 16.32
N PHE A 79 -2.29 17.80 15.81
CA PHE A 79 -3.22 18.19 14.77
C PHE A 79 -4.64 17.76 15.14
N THR A 80 -5.62 18.51 14.64
CA THR A 80 -7.03 18.13 14.73
C THR A 80 -7.30 17.00 13.73
N PRO A 81 -7.86 15.85 14.16
CA PRO A 81 -8.22 14.77 13.25
C PRO A 81 -9.20 15.23 12.16
N ILE A 82 -9.05 14.68 10.96
CA ILE A 82 -10.00 14.87 9.85
C ILE A 82 -11.27 14.02 10.07
N THR A 83 -12.35 14.38 9.38
CA THR A 83 -13.53 13.53 9.25
C THR A 83 -13.32 12.49 8.15
N LEU A 84 -14.11 11.41 8.17
CA LEU A 84 -14.17 10.49 7.04
C LEU A 84 -14.60 11.26 5.78
N ASP A 85 -13.95 10.94 4.67
CA ASP A 85 -14.18 11.55 3.37
C ASP A 85 -14.21 10.45 2.29
N ALA A 86 -14.99 10.68 1.24
CA ALA A 86 -15.15 9.77 0.10
C ALA A 86 -14.93 10.50 -1.24
N GLY A 87 -14.28 11.66 -1.21
CA GLY A 87 -13.88 12.39 -2.41
C GLY A 87 -12.68 11.76 -3.11
N ASP A 88 -12.35 12.29 -4.27
CA ASP A 88 -11.22 11.90 -5.12
C ASP A 88 -9.93 12.67 -4.80
N THR A 89 -9.99 13.61 -3.85
CA THR A 89 -8.84 14.40 -3.40
C THR A 89 -8.40 14.04 -1.99
N PRO A 90 -7.09 13.97 -1.70
CA PRO A 90 -6.61 13.74 -0.33
C PRO A 90 -7.05 14.85 0.63
N VAL A 91 -7.70 14.46 1.74
CA VAL A 91 -8.02 15.36 2.85
C VAL A 91 -6.95 15.22 3.93
N VAL A 92 -6.34 16.34 4.33
CA VAL A 92 -5.35 16.39 5.41
C VAL A 92 -5.74 17.35 6.52
N ALA A 93 -5.13 17.18 7.69
CA ALA A 93 -5.39 18.03 8.83
C ALA A 93 -4.99 19.49 8.55
N GLN A 94 -5.67 20.44 9.22
CA GLN A 94 -5.37 21.86 9.11
C GLN A 94 -3.86 22.13 9.31
N GLY A 95 -3.28 22.97 8.44
CA GLY A 95 -1.86 23.30 8.45
C GLY A 95 -0.94 22.30 7.76
N HIS A 96 -1.49 21.23 7.16
CA HIS A 96 -0.74 20.27 6.35
C HIS A 96 -1.07 20.43 4.86
N THR A 97 -0.15 19.98 4.02
CA THR A 97 -0.30 19.93 2.57
C THR A 97 0.11 18.55 2.06
N VAL A 98 -0.48 18.15 0.93
CA VAL A 98 -0.07 16.97 0.17
C VAL A 98 0.43 17.46 -1.18
N VAL A 99 1.59 16.96 -1.59
CA VAL A 99 2.22 17.32 -2.86
C VAL A 99 2.61 16.02 -3.56
N PRO A 100 2.06 15.71 -4.76
CA PRO A 100 2.55 14.61 -5.57
C PRO A 100 4.03 14.82 -5.90
N PHE A 101 4.85 13.79 -5.72
CA PHE A 101 6.30 13.88 -5.90
C PHE A 101 6.79 12.96 -7.01
N LEU A 102 6.90 11.66 -6.75
CA LEU A 102 7.28 10.65 -7.74
C LEU A 102 6.02 9.93 -8.23
N ARG A 103 5.76 10.04 -9.53
CA ARG A 103 4.59 9.45 -10.21
C ARG A 103 5.07 8.34 -11.14
N TRP A 104 4.20 7.41 -11.48
CA TRP A 104 4.48 6.44 -12.54
C TRP A 104 4.96 7.16 -13.81
N GLY A 105 6.03 6.65 -14.41
CA GLY A 105 6.60 7.18 -15.64
C GLY A 105 7.58 8.34 -15.43
N GLU A 106 7.70 8.90 -14.22
CA GLU A 106 8.67 9.97 -13.96
C GLU A 106 10.08 9.52 -14.36
N PRO A 107 10.81 10.28 -15.18
CA PRO A 107 12.18 9.95 -15.56
C PRO A 107 13.09 10.04 -14.34
N ILE A 108 13.71 8.93 -13.94
CA ILE A 108 14.58 8.89 -12.76
C ILE A 108 16.06 8.76 -13.09
N MET A 109 16.43 8.49 -14.34
CA MET A 109 17.83 8.34 -14.76
C MET A 109 18.25 9.44 -15.75
N ALA A 110 19.54 9.74 -15.80
CA ALA A 110 20.08 10.62 -16.82
C ALA A 110 19.77 10.09 -18.24
N GLY A 111 19.15 10.92 -19.08
CA GLY A 111 18.77 10.53 -20.44
C GLY A 111 17.48 9.70 -20.55
N ALA A 112 16.80 9.44 -19.43
CA ALA A 112 15.49 8.79 -19.44
C ALA A 112 14.49 9.62 -20.27
N PRO A 113 13.69 8.99 -21.15
CA PRO A 113 12.70 9.69 -21.95
C PRO A 113 11.60 10.27 -21.06
N ALA A 114 10.96 11.34 -21.51
CA ALA A 114 9.75 11.87 -20.88
C ALA A 114 8.64 10.81 -20.89
N PHE A 115 7.75 10.88 -19.90
CA PHE A 115 6.63 9.96 -19.82
C PHE A 115 5.57 10.25 -20.89
N GLU A 116 5.30 9.25 -21.74
CA GLU A 116 4.27 9.32 -22.78
C GLU A 116 3.27 8.18 -22.57
N PRO A 117 2.14 8.39 -21.86
CA PRO A 117 1.25 7.31 -21.43
C PRO A 117 0.62 6.53 -22.59
N THR A 118 0.44 7.15 -23.76
CA THR A 118 -0.14 6.50 -24.94
C THR A 118 0.88 5.80 -25.83
N ALA A 119 2.17 5.93 -25.53
CA ALA A 119 3.28 5.40 -26.32
C ALA A 119 4.38 4.83 -25.41
N GLN A 120 3.98 4.27 -24.27
CA GLN A 120 4.92 3.68 -23.33
C GLN A 120 5.57 2.43 -23.93
N SER A 121 6.84 2.21 -23.59
CA SER A 121 7.61 1.03 -24.00
C SER A 121 8.41 0.47 -22.83
N ALA A 122 8.83 -0.79 -22.93
CA ALA A 122 9.64 -1.44 -21.92
C ALA A 122 10.96 -0.68 -21.69
N ALA A 123 11.63 -0.29 -22.77
CA ALA A 123 12.89 0.45 -22.72
C ALA A 123 12.77 1.82 -22.04
N ALA A 124 11.66 2.54 -22.26
CA ALA A 124 11.38 3.79 -21.54
C ALA A 124 11.08 3.51 -20.06
N GLN A 125 10.22 2.52 -19.80
CA GLN A 125 9.79 2.15 -18.47
C GLN A 125 10.95 1.68 -17.57
N GLU A 126 11.97 1.03 -18.11
CA GLU A 126 13.19 0.62 -17.40
C GLU A 126 14.01 1.81 -16.85
N MET A 127 13.81 3.01 -17.37
CA MET A 127 14.49 4.23 -16.91
C MET A 127 13.58 5.19 -16.12
N GLN A 128 12.30 4.82 -15.98
CA GLN A 128 11.27 5.63 -15.36
C GLN A 128 10.78 4.97 -14.06
N PHE A 129 10.18 5.78 -13.18
CA PHE A 129 9.58 5.30 -11.95
C PHE A 129 8.44 4.30 -12.24
N GLY A 130 8.37 3.23 -11.46
CA GLY A 130 7.44 2.11 -11.68
C GLY A 130 5.97 2.42 -11.37
N TYR A 131 5.12 1.40 -11.52
CA TYR A 131 3.66 1.50 -11.36
C TYR A 131 3.20 0.92 -10.01
N ASN A 132 2.11 1.48 -9.45
CA ASN A 132 1.52 1.08 -8.16
C ASN A 132 2.54 0.88 -7.04
N CYS A 133 3.05 2.01 -6.58
CA CYS A 133 3.94 2.07 -5.45
C CYS A 133 3.32 1.45 -4.20
N ASP A 134 4.13 0.71 -3.45
CA ASP A 134 3.75 0.15 -2.16
C ASP A 134 4.85 0.45 -1.13
N TRP A 135 5.57 -0.57 -0.67
CA TRP A 135 6.60 -0.40 0.35
C TRP A 135 7.62 0.67 -0.02
N THR A 136 7.92 1.55 0.94
CA THR A 136 8.85 2.67 0.78
C THR A 136 9.84 2.70 1.93
N ALA A 137 11.12 2.87 1.62
CA ALA A 137 12.17 3.15 2.58
C ALA A 137 12.98 4.39 2.22
N PHE A 138 13.46 5.07 3.25
CA PHE A 138 14.41 6.18 3.13
C PHE A 138 15.76 5.78 3.73
N MET A 139 16.83 5.94 2.96
CA MET A 139 18.20 5.67 3.39
C MET A 139 18.99 6.98 3.33
N PRO A 140 19.33 7.59 4.48
CA PRO A 140 20.07 8.85 4.51
C PRO A 140 21.39 8.80 3.76
N LEU A 141 21.73 9.91 3.10
CA LEU A 141 23.04 10.15 2.51
C LEU A 141 23.79 11.29 3.24
N PRO A 142 25.13 11.21 3.35
CA PRO A 142 25.95 10.02 3.07
C PRO A 142 25.60 8.85 4.00
N GLN A 143 26.02 7.63 3.66
CA GLN A 143 25.71 6.45 4.47
C GLN A 143 26.13 6.65 5.95
N GLY A 144 25.20 6.40 6.87
CA GLY A 144 25.39 6.64 8.30
C GLY A 144 25.02 8.06 8.77
N SER A 145 24.52 8.90 7.86
CA SER A 145 23.92 10.20 8.20
C SER A 145 22.62 10.00 8.98
N ASP A 146 22.37 10.90 9.93
CA ASP A 146 21.07 11.03 10.63
C ASP A 146 20.17 12.10 9.97
N SER A 147 20.59 12.66 8.83
CA SER A 147 19.81 13.65 8.08
C SER A 147 18.58 13.01 7.44
N SER A 148 17.47 13.75 7.44
CA SER A 148 16.25 13.41 6.72
C SER A 148 15.97 14.37 5.55
N ASP A 149 16.97 15.13 5.10
CA ASP A 149 16.84 16.10 4.00
C ASP A 149 17.54 15.64 2.72
N HIS A 150 18.32 14.55 2.76
CA HIS A 150 19.03 14.00 1.60
C HIS A 150 19.22 12.50 1.77
N GLY A 151 18.80 11.72 0.78
CA GLY A 151 18.89 10.26 0.85
C GLY A 151 18.40 9.55 -0.39
N LEU A 152 18.43 8.22 -0.32
CA LEU A 152 17.81 7.34 -1.30
C LEU A 152 16.40 6.99 -0.86
N LEU A 153 15.43 7.21 -1.76
CA LEU A 153 14.10 6.66 -1.65
C LEU A 153 14.06 5.34 -2.42
N VAL A 154 13.73 4.25 -1.73
CA VAL A 154 13.56 2.92 -2.32
C VAL A 154 12.09 2.55 -2.26
N VAL A 155 11.48 2.39 -3.43
CA VAL A 155 10.03 2.21 -3.57
C VAL A 155 9.75 0.94 -4.35
N ASN A 156 8.93 0.06 -3.77
CA ASN A 156 8.40 -1.15 -4.40
C ASN A 156 7.24 -0.82 -5.34
N HIS A 157 7.14 -1.58 -6.42
CA HIS A 157 6.11 -1.50 -7.46
C HIS A 157 5.50 -2.88 -7.60
N GLU A 158 4.35 -3.07 -6.96
CA GLU A 158 3.82 -4.40 -6.64
C GLU A 158 3.09 -5.06 -7.81
N TYR A 159 2.32 -4.28 -8.58
CA TYR A 159 1.49 -4.78 -9.66
C TYR A 159 1.24 -3.73 -10.74
N THR A 160 0.68 -4.14 -11.88
CA THR A 160 0.23 -3.26 -12.97
C THR A 160 -1.29 -3.28 -13.12
N ASN A 161 -1.84 -2.17 -13.63
CA ASN A 161 -3.20 -2.10 -14.14
C ASN A 161 -3.12 -1.88 -15.66
N PRO A 162 -2.87 -2.92 -16.46
CA PRO A 162 -2.63 -2.76 -17.88
C PRO A 162 -3.80 -2.12 -18.64
N GLU A 163 -5.04 -2.32 -18.16
CA GLU A 163 -6.24 -1.64 -18.66
C GLU A 163 -6.21 -0.11 -18.49
N LEU A 164 -5.41 0.39 -17.54
CA LEU A 164 -5.17 1.82 -17.33
C LEU A 164 -3.85 2.28 -17.96
N MET A 165 -2.91 1.36 -18.22
CA MET A 165 -1.59 1.68 -18.77
C MET A 165 -1.56 1.72 -20.29
N PHE A 166 -2.37 0.88 -20.97
CA PHE A 166 -2.26 0.71 -22.42
C PHE A 166 -3.60 0.92 -23.13
N PRO A 167 -3.67 1.87 -24.09
CA PRO A 167 -4.81 1.97 -24.99
C PRO A 167 -5.07 0.65 -25.72
N GLY A 168 -6.32 0.18 -25.72
CA GLY A 168 -6.71 -1.03 -26.43
C GLY A 168 -6.35 -2.35 -25.74
N TYR A 169 -5.86 -2.32 -24.49
CA TYR A 169 -5.57 -3.55 -23.73
C TYR A 169 -6.78 -4.50 -23.64
N LEU A 170 -7.98 -3.96 -23.42
CA LEU A 170 -9.23 -4.72 -23.33
C LEU A 170 -9.78 -5.19 -24.69
N THR A 171 -8.95 -5.25 -25.73
CA THR A 171 -9.35 -5.80 -27.03
C THR A 171 -9.44 -7.32 -26.94
N ALA A 172 -10.59 -7.86 -27.39
CA ALA A 172 -10.83 -9.29 -27.38
C ALA A 172 -9.80 -10.04 -28.25
N ASN A 173 -9.34 -11.19 -27.76
CA ASN A 173 -8.36 -11.99 -28.46
C ASN A 173 -8.97 -12.74 -29.65
N PRO A 174 -8.55 -12.44 -30.90
CA PRO A 174 -9.13 -13.04 -32.10
C PRO A 174 -8.94 -14.56 -32.17
N GLU A 175 -7.90 -15.12 -31.55
CA GLU A 175 -7.69 -16.57 -31.45
C GLU A 175 -8.86 -17.27 -30.74
N TYR A 176 -9.53 -16.56 -29.83
CA TYR A 176 -10.66 -17.07 -29.06
C TYR A 176 -12.02 -16.60 -29.60
N LEU A 177 -12.05 -15.76 -30.64
CA LEU A 177 -13.30 -15.32 -31.28
C LEU A 177 -13.86 -16.35 -32.26
N GLU A 178 -13.00 -17.15 -32.90
CA GLU A 178 -13.39 -18.17 -33.90
C GLU A 178 -13.22 -19.61 -33.42
N ALA A 179 -12.81 -19.83 -32.17
CA ALA A 179 -12.69 -21.16 -31.61
C ALA A 179 -14.07 -21.86 -31.65
N PRO A 180 -14.22 -23.03 -32.30
CA PRO A 180 -15.48 -23.74 -32.31
C PRO A 180 -15.85 -24.06 -30.86
N VAL A 181 -16.90 -23.40 -30.37
CA VAL A 181 -17.54 -23.75 -29.11
C VAL A 181 -18.13 -25.13 -29.34
N ALA A 182 -17.42 -26.18 -28.89
CA ALA A 182 -17.97 -27.53 -28.89
C ALA A 182 -19.35 -27.48 -28.20
N ASP A 183 -20.30 -28.29 -28.66
CA ASP A 183 -21.64 -28.31 -28.05
C ASP A 183 -21.52 -28.53 -26.53
N GLY A 184 -21.93 -27.54 -25.74
CA GLY A 184 -21.82 -27.54 -24.27
C GLY A 184 -20.49 -27.02 -23.68
N ALA A 185 -19.58 -26.47 -24.49
CA ALA A 185 -18.41 -25.77 -23.97
C ALA A 185 -18.81 -24.46 -23.25
N PRO A 186 -18.12 -24.10 -22.16
CA PRO A 186 -18.37 -22.83 -21.48
C PRO A 186 -18.16 -21.66 -22.46
N PRO A 187 -18.94 -20.57 -22.33
CA PRO A 187 -18.73 -19.38 -23.16
C PRO A 187 -17.28 -18.91 -23.03
N VAL A 188 -16.67 -18.53 -24.15
CA VAL A 188 -15.36 -17.87 -24.17
C VAL A 188 -15.45 -16.67 -23.21
N PRO A 189 -14.55 -16.55 -22.21
CA PRO A 189 -14.59 -15.42 -21.30
C PRO A 189 -14.51 -14.12 -22.09
N GLU A 190 -15.42 -13.18 -21.81
CA GLU A 190 -15.45 -11.82 -22.37
C GLU A 190 -14.12 -11.07 -22.18
N TYR A 191 -13.27 -11.55 -21.27
CA TYR A 191 -12.05 -10.92 -20.77
C TYR A 191 -10.74 -11.56 -21.25
N LEU A 192 -10.74 -12.44 -22.26
CA LEU A 192 -9.48 -12.89 -22.86
C LEU A 192 -8.93 -11.77 -23.74
N THR A 193 -8.09 -10.93 -23.15
CA THR A 193 -7.37 -9.86 -23.82
C THR A 193 -6.24 -10.43 -24.70
N ASN A 194 -5.79 -9.65 -25.68
CA ASN A 194 -4.66 -10.00 -26.53
C ASN A 194 -3.47 -9.06 -26.26
N PRO A 195 -2.76 -9.22 -25.12
CA PRO A 195 -1.58 -8.40 -24.85
C PRO A 195 -0.51 -8.70 -25.90
N THR A 196 0.13 -7.66 -26.41
CA THR A 196 1.34 -7.81 -27.24
C THR A 196 2.53 -8.12 -26.34
N GLU A 197 3.61 -8.66 -26.92
CA GLU A 197 4.89 -8.85 -26.21
C GLU A 197 5.39 -7.54 -25.58
N GLU A 198 5.33 -6.43 -26.31
CA GLU A 198 5.72 -5.10 -25.80
C GLU A 198 4.90 -4.67 -24.57
N ILE A 199 3.60 -5.00 -24.52
CA ILE A 199 2.76 -4.72 -23.35
C ILE A 199 3.27 -5.53 -22.15
N VAL A 200 3.47 -6.84 -22.33
CA VAL A 200 3.97 -7.72 -21.25
C VAL A 200 5.34 -7.28 -20.75
N ASP A 201 6.26 -6.95 -21.67
CA ASP A 201 7.60 -6.48 -21.32
C ASP A 201 7.56 -5.13 -20.60
N THR A 202 6.68 -4.22 -21.03
CA THR A 202 6.47 -2.95 -20.34
C THR A 202 5.90 -3.16 -18.93
N GLU A 203 4.97 -4.11 -18.75
CA GLU A 203 4.47 -4.47 -17.44
C GLU A 203 5.58 -5.03 -16.54
N LEU A 204 6.40 -5.97 -17.03
CA LEU A 204 7.56 -6.50 -16.30
C LEU A 204 8.56 -5.40 -15.92
N ALA A 205 8.79 -4.44 -16.81
CA ALA A 205 9.62 -3.27 -16.58
C ALA A 205 8.99 -2.27 -15.58
N ALA A 206 7.67 -2.29 -15.39
CA ALA A 206 6.97 -1.42 -14.44
C ALA A 206 7.00 -1.96 -12.99
N HIS A 207 7.20 -3.27 -12.82
CA HIS A 207 7.32 -3.92 -11.50
C HIS A 207 8.70 -3.73 -10.84
N GLY A 208 8.81 -4.16 -9.58
CA GLY A 208 10.07 -4.29 -8.85
C GLY A 208 10.39 -3.07 -7.99
N LEU A 209 11.59 -2.52 -8.07
CA LEU A 209 12.02 -1.39 -7.23
C LEU A 209 12.45 -0.19 -8.07
N SER A 210 12.16 1.01 -7.58
CA SER A 210 12.85 2.24 -7.94
C SER A 210 13.72 2.70 -6.79
N ILE A 211 15.00 2.93 -7.07
CA ILE A 211 15.95 3.57 -6.16
C ILE A 211 16.19 4.97 -6.74
N VAL A 212 15.89 6.01 -5.97
CA VAL A 212 15.95 7.40 -6.42
C VAL A 212 16.66 8.24 -5.36
N GLU A 213 17.74 8.92 -5.72
CA GLU A 213 18.33 9.94 -4.86
C GLU A 213 17.46 11.20 -4.85
N ILE A 214 17.10 11.64 -3.64
CA ILE A 214 16.23 12.79 -3.42
C ILE A 214 16.85 13.74 -2.41
N ARG A 215 16.65 15.04 -2.63
CA ARG A 215 17.11 16.10 -1.72
C ARG A 215 16.02 17.13 -1.50
N ARG A 216 15.95 17.62 -0.28
CA ARG A 216 15.09 18.73 0.11
C ARG A 216 15.81 20.04 -0.14
N ASP A 217 15.15 20.96 -0.82
CA ASP A 217 15.67 22.32 -1.03
C ASP A 217 15.46 23.22 0.19
N GLU A 218 16.00 24.45 0.14
CA GLU A 218 15.87 25.44 1.21
C GLU A 218 14.41 25.87 1.47
N GLY A 219 13.53 25.72 0.48
CA GLY A 219 12.10 25.96 0.59
C GLY A 219 11.32 24.79 1.22
N GLY A 220 12.01 23.66 1.48
CA GLY A 220 11.41 22.46 2.04
C GLY A 220 10.73 21.55 1.02
N ALA A 221 10.88 21.80 -0.28
CA ALA A 221 10.38 20.95 -1.34
C ALA A 221 11.37 19.84 -1.69
N TRP A 222 10.86 18.65 -2.00
CA TRP A 222 11.68 17.51 -2.41
C TRP A 222 11.95 17.56 -3.91
N GLN A 223 13.18 17.21 -4.29
CA GLN A 223 13.64 17.17 -5.67
C GLN A 223 14.39 15.85 -5.94
N ILE A 224 14.29 15.38 -7.19
CA ILE A 224 15.06 14.22 -7.67
C ILE A 224 16.45 14.70 -8.09
N VAL A 225 17.49 13.97 -7.72
CA VAL A 225 18.85 14.17 -8.25
C VAL A 225 19.00 13.30 -9.50
N THR A 226 18.55 13.79 -10.66
CA THR A 226 18.39 12.98 -11.90
C THR A 226 19.71 12.45 -12.49
N ASP A 227 20.82 13.11 -12.21
CA ASP A 227 22.17 12.72 -12.61
C ASP A 227 22.87 11.82 -11.58
N SER A 228 22.14 11.36 -10.55
CA SER A 228 22.68 10.46 -9.54
C SER A 228 23.05 9.10 -10.12
N SER A 229 24.25 8.63 -9.77
CA SER A 229 24.71 7.27 -10.06
C SER A 229 24.00 6.19 -9.24
N TYR A 230 23.23 6.59 -8.22
CA TYR A 230 22.42 5.67 -7.41
C TYR A 230 21.06 5.36 -8.05
N ASN A 231 20.58 6.20 -8.97
CA ASN A 231 19.26 6.03 -9.56
C ASN A 231 19.20 4.74 -10.38
N ARG A 232 18.23 3.89 -10.05
CA ARG A 232 18.15 2.55 -10.64
C ARG A 232 16.75 1.98 -10.61
N ARG A 233 16.41 1.22 -11.64
CA ARG A 233 15.30 0.27 -11.65
C ARG A 233 15.82 -1.14 -11.41
N LEU A 234 15.12 -1.86 -10.54
CA LEU A 234 15.16 -3.31 -10.46
C LEU A 234 13.79 -3.78 -10.93
N THR A 235 13.75 -4.59 -11.97
CA THR A 235 12.52 -4.99 -12.69
C THR A 235 12.30 -6.49 -12.58
N GLY A 236 11.18 -7.00 -13.12
CA GLY A 236 10.92 -8.44 -13.18
C GLY A 236 11.96 -9.23 -13.99
N THR A 237 12.74 -8.55 -14.83
CA THR A 237 13.79 -9.14 -15.68
C THR A 237 15.21 -8.89 -15.18
N THR A 238 15.37 -8.15 -14.07
CA THR A 238 16.70 -7.88 -13.51
C THR A 238 17.34 -9.17 -12.99
N PRO A 239 18.55 -9.54 -13.44
CA PRO A 239 19.22 -10.73 -12.94
C PRO A 239 19.49 -10.66 -11.43
N MET A 240 19.11 -11.71 -10.71
CA MET A 240 19.30 -11.86 -9.26
C MET A 240 20.08 -13.13 -8.94
N THR A 241 20.82 -13.13 -7.84
CA THR A 241 21.46 -14.33 -7.27
C THR A 241 20.54 -14.99 -6.24
N VAL A 242 20.49 -16.32 -6.21
CA VAL A 242 19.72 -17.12 -5.24
C VAL A 242 20.67 -17.82 -4.27
#